data_AF-A0A178K4L7-F1
#
_entry.id   AF-A0A178K4L7-F1
#
_cell.length_a   1.000
_cell.length_b   1.000
_cell.length_c   1.000
_cell.angle_alpha   90.00
_cell.angle_beta   90.00
_cell.angle_gamma   90.00
#
_symmetry.space_group_name_H-M   'P 1'
#
loop_
_entity.id
_entity.type
_entity.pdbx_description
1 polymer ?
#
loop_
_entity_poly.entity_id
_entity_poly.type
_entity_poly.pdbx_seq_one_letter_code
_entity_poly.pdbx_strand_id
1 'polypeptide(L)'
;MRQIYIVTLILIMLTPSSAYANGGSPVLLFISFSVFMVGQVWILLAESVFLSRISDLDLRKAFRFVFSANVVSTIIVGLGFPIFLIFILVLLSAFVPGDYLNYIASSGIYTFDMPNNGMKSIFLSLFWFSITYLLTVCCERVFYRGYWYEIGFKPKFSLNKFVWRANLVSYSGLFLIFIFMWGNELRM
;
A
#
# COMPACT_ATOMS: atom_id res chain seq x y z
N MET A 1 3.06 -23.27 -24.31
CA MET A 1 1.71 -23.00 -23.74
C MET A 1 1.79 -22.35 -22.37
N ARG A 2 2.26 -23.03 -21.31
CA ARG A 2 2.36 -22.46 -19.94
C ARG A 2 3.13 -21.13 -19.82
N GLN A 3 4.24 -20.96 -20.56
CA GLN A 3 5.02 -19.71 -20.55
C GLN A 3 4.28 -18.53 -21.21
N ILE A 4 3.44 -18.80 -22.21
CA ILE A 4 2.66 -17.76 -22.91
C ILE A 4 1.63 -17.17 -21.95
N TYR A 5 0.90 -18.01 -21.19
CA TYR A 5 -0.07 -17.52 -20.20
C TYR A 5 0.58 -16.66 -19.10
N ILE A 6 1.80 -17.01 -18.66
CA ILE A 6 2.53 -16.22 -17.65
C ILE A 6 2.90 -14.85 -18.22
N VAL A 7 3.42 -14.81 -19.45
CA VAL A 7 3.79 -13.55 -20.12
C VAL A 7 2.55 -12.69 -20.39
N THR A 8 1.45 -13.28 -20.86
CA THR A 8 0.18 -12.58 -21.08
C THR A 8 -0.40 -12.05 -19.77
N LEU A 9 -0.34 -12.80 -18.67
CA LEU A 9 -0.78 -12.36 -17.35
C LEU A 9 0.05 -11.19 -16.83
N ILE A 10 1.37 -11.24 -17.00
CA ILE A 10 2.29 -10.14 -16.64
C ILE A 10 1.96 -8.89 -17.48
N LEU A 11 1.73 -9.04 -18.79
CA LEU A 11 1.37 -7.92 -19.66
C LEU A 11 0.03 -7.28 -19.27
N ILE A 12 -0.98 -8.09 -18.94
CA ILE A 12 -2.29 -7.60 -18.42
C ILE A 12 -2.13 -6.93 -17.06
N MET A 13 -1.25 -7.46 -16.19
CA MET A 13 -0.92 -6.82 -14.93
C MET A 13 -0.17 -5.51 -15.10
N LEU A 14 0.42 -5.23 -16.26
CA LEU A 14 1.14 -3.97 -16.54
C LEU A 14 0.29 -2.94 -17.28
N THR A 15 -0.88 -3.32 -17.81
CA THR A 15 -1.75 -2.35 -18.51
C THR A 15 -2.44 -1.43 -17.51
N PRO A 16 -2.31 -0.09 -17.65
CA PRO A 16 -3.01 0.84 -16.78
C PRO A 16 -4.51 0.59 -16.83
N SER A 17 -5.09 0.26 -15.68
CA SER A 17 -6.53 0.07 -15.54
C SER A 17 -7.20 1.46 -15.44
N SER A 18 -7.96 1.84 -16.45
CA SER A 18 -8.80 3.05 -16.41
C SER A 18 -9.91 2.87 -15.38
N ALA A 19 -9.92 3.69 -14.33
CA ALA A 19 -10.97 3.73 -13.33
C ALA A 19 -12.24 4.33 -13.94
N TYR A 20 -13.26 3.51 -14.19
CA TYR A 20 -14.61 4.02 -14.50
C TYR A 20 -15.25 4.53 -13.19
N ALA A 21 -15.39 5.85 -13.09
CA ALA A 21 -15.74 6.61 -11.89
C ALA A 21 -17.18 6.43 -11.34
N ASN A 22 -17.89 5.33 -11.61
CA ASN A 22 -19.29 5.18 -11.20
C ASN A 22 -19.54 4.24 -10.01
N GLY A 23 -18.49 3.61 -9.46
CA GLY A 23 -18.64 2.56 -8.46
C GLY A 23 -18.37 2.96 -7.00
N GLY A 24 -17.80 4.13 -6.74
CA GLY A 24 -17.33 4.48 -5.40
C GLY A 24 -16.36 3.43 -4.87
N SER A 25 -15.12 3.45 -5.34
CA SER A 25 -14.12 2.49 -4.94
C SER A 25 -13.05 3.09 -4.03
N PRO A 26 -12.46 2.29 -3.12
CA PRO A 26 -11.34 2.76 -2.32
C PRO A 26 -10.20 3.15 -3.25
N VAL A 27 -9.79 4.41 -3.21
CA VAL A 27 -8.73 5.00 -4.04
C VAL A 27 -7.45 4.17 -3.94
N LEU A 28 -7.13 3.61 -2.77
CA LEU A 28 -5.97 2.74 -2.58
C LEU A 28 -6.04 1.39 -3.31
N LEU A 29 -7.23 0.87 -3.61
CA LEU A 29 -7.42 -0.37 -4.38
C LEU A 29 -7.62 -0.10 -5.89
N PHE A 30 -8.02 1.13 -6.25
CA PHE A 30 -8.23 1.56 -7.63
C PHE A 30 -7.08 2.38 -8.23
N ILE A 31 -6.11 2.83 -7.42
CA ILE A 31 -4.78 3.21 -7.90
C ILE A 31 -4.20 1.95 -8.52
N SER A 32 -4.40 1.86 -9.83
CA SER A 32 -4.30 0.70 -10.72
C SER A 32 -3.73 -0.57 -10.07
N PHE A 33 -4.48 -1.67 -10.13
CA PHE A 33 -3.99 -3.00 -9.73
C PHE A 33 -2.56 -3.29 -10.25
N SER A 34 -2.21 -2.74 -11.42
CA SER A 34 -0.86 -2.72 -11.97
C SER A 34 0.18 -2.00 -11.12
N VAL A 35 -0.07 -0.76 -10.71
CA VAL A 35 0.80 0.01 -9.80
C VAL A 35 0.95 -0.73 -8.47
N PHE A 36 -0.14 -1.30 -7.95
CA PHE A 36 -0.10 -2.12 -6.75
C PHE A 36 0.80 -3.36 -6.94
N MET A 37 0.59 -4.15 -7.99
CA MET A 37 1.38 -5.37 -8.25
C MET A 37 2.87 -5.06 -8.47
N VAL A 38 3.19 -4.05 -9.26
CA VAL A 38 4.57 -3.61 -9.50
C VAL A 38 5.20 -3.07 -8.20
N GLY A 39 4.44 -2.29 -7.44
CA GLY A 39 4.83 -1.80 -6.12
C GLY A 39 5.14 -2.95 -5.16
N GLN A 40 4.30 -3.98 -5.09
CA GLN A 40 4.53 -5.15 -4.24
C GLN A 40 5.81 -5.91 -4.62
N VAL A 41 6.08 -6.09 -5.92
CA VAL A 41 7.34 -6.69 -6.37
C VAL A 41 8.53 -5.87 -5.90
N TRP A 42 8.46 -4.54 -6.03
CA TRP A 42 9.52 -3.64 -5.56
C TRP A 42 9.74 -3.75 -4.06
N ILE A 43 8.67 -3.64 -3.26
CA ILE A 43 8.72 -3.70 -1.79
C ILE A 43 9.36 -5.01 -1.33
N LEU A 44 8.86 -6.14 -1.83
CA LEU A 44 9.37 -7.46 -1.46
C LEU A 44 10.85 -7.60 -1.80
N LEU A 45 11.29 -7.15 -2.97
CA LEU A 45 12.70 -7.24 -3.37
C LEU A 45 13.59 -6.32 -2.52
N ALA A 46 13.22 -5.04 -2.38
CA ALA A 46 14.00 -4.06 -1.65
C ALA A 46 14.21 -4.48 -0.18
N GLU A 47 13.14 -4.87 0.49
CA GLU A 47 13.20 -5.25 1.91
C GLU A 47 13.89 -6.59 2.13
N SER A 48 13.69 -7.56 1.23
CA SER A 48 14.36 -8.86 1.34
C SER A 48 15.86 -8.73 1.17
N VAL A 49 16.30 -7.95 0.19
CA VAL A 49 17.73 -7.66 -0.01
C VAL A 49 18.29 -6.90 1.19
N PHE A 50 17.57 -5.87 1.67
CA PHE A 50 18.01 -5.10 2.82
C PHE A 50 18.14 -5.97 4.08
N LEU A 51 17.12 -6.78 4.38
CA LEU A 51 17.13 -7.69 5.53
C LEU A 51 18.25 -8.72 5.41
N SER A 52 18.41 -9.37 4.25
CA SER A 52 19.48 -10.35 4.00
C SER A 52 20.86 -9.75 4.27
N ARG A 53 21.10 -8.51 3.81
CA ARG A 53 22.39 -7.82 3.98
C ARG A 53 22.71 -7.43 5.42
N ILE A 54 21.73 -7.04 6.23
CA ILE A 54 21.97 -6.58 7.61
C ILE A 54 21.94 -7.71 8.65
N SER A 55 21.42 -8.87 8.28
CA SER A 55 21.18 -10.00 9.18
C SER A 55 22.00 -11.25 8.87
N ASP A 56 22.78 -11.22 7.78
CA ASP A 56 23.50 -12.38 7.22
C ASP A 56 22.59 -13.59 6.96
N LEU A 57 21.28 -13.36 6.79
CA LEU A 57 20.33 -14.40 6.42
C LEU A 57 20.39 -14.67 4.92
N ASP A 58 20.22 -15.94 4.54
CA ASP A 58 19.95 -16.32 3.16
C ASP A 58 18.76 -15.52 2.62
N LEU A 59 18.88 -15.03 1.38
CA LEU A 59 17.84 -14.23 0.73
C LEU A 59 16.46 -14.91 0.76
N ARG A 60 16.41 -16.24 0.66
CA ARG A 60 15.17 -17.02 0.72
C ARG A 60 14.49 -16.95 2.09
N LYS A 61 15.27 -16.94 3.19
CA LYS A 61 14.73 -16.78 4.55
C LYS A 61 14.28 -15.35 4.78
N ALA A 62 15.11 -14.38 4.38
CA ALA A 62 14.76 -12.96 4.44
C ALA A 62 13.45 -12.68 3.67
N PHE A 63 13.31 -13.24 2.47
CA PHE A 63 12.10 -13.12 1.66
C PHE A 63 10.86 -13.66 2.37
N ARG A 64 10.94 -14.82 3.05
CA ARG A 64 9.79 -15.34 3.80
C ARG A 64 9.37 -14.40 4.94
N PHE A 65 10.33 -13.81 5.65
CA PHE A 65 10.02 -12.89 6.74
C PHE A 65 9.35 -11.62 6.22
N VAL A 66 9.93 -11.04 5.17
CA VAL A 66 9.41 -9.84 4.51
C VAL A 66 8.05 -10.09 3.88
N PHE A 67 7.88 -11.22 3.19
CA PHE A 67 6.62 -11.60 2.56
C PHE A 67 5.50 -11.73 3.59
N SER A 68 5.73 -12.44 4.70
CA SER A 68 4.71 -12.58 5.75
C SER A 68 4.34 -11.23 6.36
N ALA A 69 5.33 -10.36 6.63
CA ALA A 69 5.07 -9.03 7.16
C ALA A 69 4.26 -8.17 6.18
N ASN A 70 4.60 -8.19 4.89
CA ASN A 70 3.91 -7.44 3.84
C ASN A 70 2.48 -7.94 3.60
N VAL A 71 2.25 -9.25 3.65
CA VAL A 71 0.90 -9.81 3.58
C VAL A 71 0.05 -9.33 4.75
N VAL A 72 0.59 -9.41 5.97
CA VAL A 72 -0.12 -8.97 7.18
C VAL A 72 -0.39 -7.46 7.15
N SER A 73 0.60 -6.65 6.79
CA SER A 73 0.44 -5.19 6.71
C SER A 73 -0.51 -4.80 5.58
N THR A 74 -0.51 -5.49 4.44
CA THR A 74 -1.48 -5.28 3.36
C THR A 74 -2.90 -5.61 3.80
N ILE A 75 -3.10 -6.72 4.53
CA ILE A 75 -4.44 -7.09 5.03
C ILE A 75 -4.93 -6.08 6.07
N ILE A 76 -4.09 -5.73 7.05
CA ILE A 76 -4.50 -4.86 8.16
C ILE A 76 -4.61 -3.40 7.73
N VAL A 77 -3.59 -2.88 7.05
CA VAL A 77 -3.49 -1.46 6.66
C VAL A 77 -4.07 -1.22 5.27
N GLY A 78 -3.76 -2.08 4.30
CA GLY A 78 -4.24 -1.90 2.93
C GLY A 78 -5.75 -2.14 2.78
N LEU A 79 -6.30 -3.15 3.48
CA LEU A 79 -7.72 -3.51 3.40
C LEU A 79 -8.48 -3.13 4.67
N GLY A 80 -7.97 -3.53 5.84
CA GLY A 80 -8.65 -3.35 7.12
C GLY A 80 -8.88 -1.89 7.47
N PHE A 81 -7.87 -1.03 7.29
CA PHE A 81 -7.98 0.39 7.64
C PHE A 81 -9.03 1.14 6.79
N PRO A 82 -9.06 1.04 5.45
CA PRO A 82 -10.13 1.65 4.66
C PRO A 82 -11.53 1.16 5.06
N ILE A 83 -11.70 -0.15 5.26
CA ILE A 83 -12.99 -0.74 5.68
C ILE A 83 -13.42 -0.18 7.04
N PHE A 84 -12.48 -0.12 7.99
CA PHE A 84 -12.73 0.41 9.32
C PHE A 84 -13.12 1.90 9.28
N LEU A 85 -12.47 2.71 8.44
CA LEU A 85 -12.82 4.12 8.33
C LEU A 85 -14.23 4.32 7.74
N ILE A 86 -14.60 3.55 6.72
CA ILE A 86 -15.97 3.59 6.18
C ILE A 86 -16.98 3.25 7.26
N PHE A 87 -16.73 2.19 8.02
CA PHE A 87 -17.63 1.78 9.09
C PHE A 87 -17.83 2.91 10.11
N ILE A 88 -16.76 3.61 10.50
CA ILE A 88 -16.84 4.79 11.37
C ILE A 88 -17.68 5.90 10.73
N LEU A 89 -17.43 6.23 9.46
CA LEU A 89 -18.15 7.29 8.76
C LEU A 89 -19.66 6.98 8.63
N VAL A 90 -20.00 5.72 8.36
CA VAL A 90 -21.38 5.24 8.33
C VAL A 90 -22.02 5.35 9.72
N LEU A 91 -21.33 4.94 10.78
CA LEU A 91 -21.83 5.08 12.14
C LEU A 91 -22.07 6.55 12.52
N LEU A 92 -21.13 7.44 12.21
CA LEU A 92 -21.24 8.88 12.49
C LEU A 92 -22.39 9.52 11.70
N SER A 93 -22.69 9.02 10.49
CA SER A 93 -23.82 9.49 9.70
C SER A 93 -25.18 9.28 10.37
N ALA A 94 -25.31 8.28 11.24
CA ALA A 94 -26.53 8.07 12.01
C ALA A 94 -26.81 9.21 13.01
N PHE A 95 -25.80 10.03 13.33
CA PHE A 95 -25.88 11.11 14.31
C PHE A 95 -25.83 12.51 13.70
N VAL A 96 -25.61 12.63 12.38
CA VAL A 96 -25.47 13.93 11.69
C VAL A 96 -26.45 13.98 10.51
N PRO A 97 -27.43 14.91 10.50
CA PRO A 97 -28.31 15.08 9.35
C PRO A 97 -27.52 15.61 8.14
N GLY A 98 -27.54 14.87 7.03
CA GLY A 98 -26.90 15.26 5.77
C GLY A 98 -26.60 14.08 4.83
N ASP A 99 -26.17 14.39 3.61
CA ASP A 99 -25.76 13.39 2.61
C ASP A 99 -24.44 12.74 3.03
N TYR A 100 -24.52 11.60 3.72
CA TYR A 100 -23.38 10.85 4.23
C TYR A 100 -22.34 10.46 3.17
N LEU A 101 -22.78 10.30 1.92
CA LEU A 101 -21.92 10.09 0.76
C LEU A 101 -20.91 11.23 0.58
N ASN A 102 -21.26 12.47 0.96
CA ASN A 102 -20.36 13.62 0.88
C ASN A 102 -19.25 13.56 1.95
N TYR A 103 -19.50 12.97 3.12
CA TYR A 103 -18.45 12.74 4.14
C TYR A 103 -17.48 11.64 3.70
N ILE A 104 -18.00 10.57 3.11
CA ILE A 104 -17.18 9.48 2.56
C ILE A 104 -16.36 9.97 1.37
N ALA A 105 -16.96 10.75 0.47
CA ALA A 105 -16.27 11.40 -0.65
C ALA A 105 -15.19 12.38 -0.18
N SER A 106 -15.52 13.27 0.77
CA SER A 106 -14.56 14.27 1.28
C SER A 106 -13.41 13.67 2.08
N SER A 107 -13.57 12.45 2.62
CA SER A 107 -12.46 11.73 3.25
C SER A 107 -11.31 11.45 2.28
N GLY A 108 -11.56 11.39 0.96
CA GLY A 108 -10.53 11.06 -0.02
C GLY A 108 -10.15 9.60 -0.11
N ILE A 109 -10.71 8.76 0.76
CA ILE A 109 -10.56 7.30 0.64
C ILE A 109 -11.37 6.78 -0.53
N TYR A 110 -12.47 7.47 -0.89
CA TYR A 110 -13.36 7.11 -1.99
C TYR A 110 -13.54 8.32 -2.91
N THR A 111 -13.30 8.14 -4.20
CA THR A 111 -13.64 9.14 -5.22
C THR A 111 -15.10 8.95 -5.61
N PHE A 112 -16.01 9.54 -4.86
CA PHE A 112 -17.39 9.73 -5.29
C PHE A 112 -17.55 11.21 -5.67
N ASP A 113 -17.82 11.49 -6.94
CA ASP A 113 -18.12 12.85 -7.44
C ASP A 113 -17.10 13.95 -7.00
N MET A 114 -15.80 13.62 -6.96
CA MET A 114 -14.80 14.64 -6.70
C MET A 114 -14.75 15.63 -7.87
N PRO A 115 -14.92 16.94 -7.64
CA PRO A 115 -14.80 17.93 -8.70
C PRO A 115 -13.40 17.83 -9.32
N ASN A 116 -13.34 17.94 -10.65
CA ASN A 116 -12.14 17.86 -11.47
C ASN A 116 -11.12 18.95 -11.08
N ASN A 117 -10.41 18.71 -9.98
CA ASN A 117 -9.46 19.63 -9.39
C ASN A 117 -8.23 18.82 -8.95
N GLY A 118 -7.42 18.45 -9.94
CA GLY A 118 -6.30 17.51 -9.80
C GLY A 118 -5.39 17.81 -8.61
N MET A 119 -5.15 19.08 -8.29
CA MET A 119 -4.31 19.47 -7.14
C MET A 119 -4.87 18.99 -5.80
N LYS A 120 -6.19 19.10 -5.56
CA LYS A 120 -6.79 18.64 -4.30
C LYS A 120 -6.70 17.13 -4.16
N SER A 121 -6.94 16.40 -5.25
CA SER A 121 -6.81 14.94 -5.28
C SER A 121 -5.37 14.50 -5.02
N ILE A 122 -4.38 15.18 -5.61
CA ILE A 122 -2.95 14.91 -5.35
C ILE A 122 -2.60 15.11 -3.88
N PHE A 123 -2.96 16.24 -3.27
CA PHE A 123 -2.67 16.49 -1.86
C PHE A 123 -3.32 15.44 -0.95
N LEU A 124 -4.54 15.05 -1.26
CA LEU A 124 -5.27 14.05 -0.50
C LEU A 124 -4.69 12.64 -0.66
N SER A 125 -4.24 12.27 -1.86
CA SER A 125 -3.50 11.04 -2.10
C SER A 125 -2.16 11.03 -1.35
N LEU A 126 -1.40 12.13 -1.35
CA LEU A 126 -0.14 12.24 -0.60
C LEU A 126 -0.37 12.13 0.92
N PHE A 127 -1.45 12.72 1.41
CA PHE A 127 -1.85 12.61 2.82
C PHE A 127 -2.14 11.15 3.20
N TRP A 128 -2.97 10.44 2.43
CA TRP A 128 -3.27 9.04 2.68
C TRP A 128 -2.07 8.11 2.46
N PHE A 129 -1.22 8.41 1.49
CA PHE A 129 0.06 7.72 1.30
C PHE A 129 0.96 7.85 2.54
N SER A 130 1.01 9.03 3.15
CA SER A 130 1.77 9.26 4.38
C SER A 130 1.16 8.52 5.58
N ILE A 131 -0.17 8.48 5.70
CA ILE A 131 -0.85 7.73 6.76
C ILE A 131 -0.59 6.23 6.61
N THR A 132 -0.78 5.68 5.41
CA THR A 132 -0.56 4.25 5.14
C THR A 132 0.88 3.84 5.37
N TYR A 133 1.85 4.68 5.03
CA TYR A 133 3.25 4.49 5.40
C TYR A 133 3.45 4.35 6.91
N LEU A 134 2.94 5.30 7.71
CA LEU A 134 3.09 5.27 9.16
C LEU A 134 2.40 4.05 9.78
N LEU A 135 1.20 3.72 9.31
CA LEU A 135 0.46 2.54 9.78
C LEU A 135 1.19 1.24 9.42
N THR A 136 1.78 1.15 8.22
CA THR A 136 2.58 0.00 7.78
C THR A 136 3.80 -0.18 8.68
N VAL A 137 4.56 0.89 8.93
CA VAL A 137 5.72 0.88 9.84
C VAL A 137 5.33 0.40 11.24
N CYS A 138 4.20 0.88 11.78
CA CYS A 138 3.71 0.45 13.08
C CYS A 138 3.29 -1.03 13.08
N CYS A 139 2.51 -1.44 12.09
CA CYS A 139 2.02 -2.80 11.93
C CYS A 139 3.17 -3.80 11.81
N GLU A 140 4.12 -3.55 10.91
CA GLU A 140 5.26 -4.43 10.70
C GLU A 140 6.18 -4.51 11.91
N ARG A 141 6.39 -3.40 12.63
CA ARG A 141 7.17 -3.43 13.87
C ARG A 141 6.54 -4.37 14.90
N VAL A 142 5.22 -4.30 15.07
CA VAL A 142 4.50 -5.19 15.99
C VAL A 142 4.61 -6.64 15.51
N PHE A 143 4.38 -6.87 14.21
CA PHE A 143 4.46 -8.19 13.60
C PHE A 143 5.86 -8.81 13.76
N TYR A 144 6.92 -8.12 13.34
CA TYR A 144 8.28 -8.62 13.47
C TYR A 144 8.68 -8.86 14.93
N ARG A 145 8.26 -7.99 15.86
CA ARG A 145 8.56 -8.19 17.28
C ARG A 145 7.95 -9.48 17.82
N GLY A 146 6.70 -9.78 17.47
CA GLY A 146 6.03 -11.03 17.86
C GLY A 146 6.60 -12.24 17.11
N TYR A 147 6.58 -12.18 15.78
CA TYR A 147 6.96 -13.30 14.93
C TYR A 147 8.42 -13.71 15.08
N TRP A 148 9.36 -12.76 15.16
CA TRP A 148 10.78 -13.08 15.36
C TRP A 148 11.06 -13.67 16.74
N TYR A 149 10.31 -13.22 17.76
CA TYR A 149 10.39 -13.80 19.09
C TYR A 149 9.93 -15.27 19.08
N GLU A 150 8.79 -15.56 18.44
CA GLU A 150 8.23 -16.92 18.33
C GLU A 150 9.16 -17.91 17.62
N ILE A 151 9.80 -17.48 16.52
CA ILE A 151 10.73 -18.34 15.77
C ILE A 151 12.17 -18.35 16.34
N GLY A 152 12.40 -17.65 17.46
CA GLY A 152 13.72 -17.56 18.10
C GLY A 152 14.77 -16.75 17.32
N PHE A 153 14.36 -15.92 16.35
CA PHE A 153 15.27 -15.06 15.60
C PHE A 153 15.63 -13.82 16.42
N LYS A 154 16.93 -13.68 16.75
CA LYS A 154 17.47 -12.56 17.52
C LYS A 154 18.31 -11.65 16.61
N PRO A 155 17.76 -10.54 16.08
CA PRO A 155 18.51 -9.66 15.20
C PRO A 155 19.64 -8.96 15.96
N LYS A 156 20.83 -8.86 15.33
CA LYS A 156 21.95 -8.06 15.85
C LYS A 156 21.75 -6.54 15.65
N PHE A 157 20.75 -6.16 14.86
CA PHE A 157 20.42 -4.78 14.52
C PHE A 157 19.15 -4.31 15.25
N SER A 158 18.95 -3.00 15.30
CA SER A 158 17.72 -2.41 15.85
C SER A 158 16.54 -2.63 14.91
N LEU A 159 15.53 -3.39 15.36
CA LEU A 159 14.26 -3.60 14.65
C LEU A 159 13.62 -2.27 14.23
N ASN A 160 13.61 -1.27 15.13
CA ASN A 160 13.01 0.03 14.83
C ASN A 160 13.71 0.71 13.64
N LYS A 161 15.05 0.77 13.64
CA LYS A 161 15.81 1.36 12.54
C LYS A 161 15.61 0.57 11.24
N PHE A 162 15.51 -0.75 11.32
CA PHE A 162 15.25 -1.60 10.15
C PHE A 162 13.90 -1.27 9.52
N VAL A 163 12.80 -1.33 10.27
CA VAL A 163 11.44 -1.14 9.72
C VAL A 163 11.31 0.23 9.07
N TRP A 164 11.78 1.29 9.72
CA TRP A 164 11.76 2.64 9.15
C TRP A 164 12.56 2.76 7.85
N ARG A 165 13.78 2.21 7.81
CA ARG A 165 14.63 2.30 6.62
C ARG A 165 14.11 1.44 5.47
N ALA A 166 13.66 0.23 5.77
CA ALA A 166 13.05 -0.70 4.82
C ALA A 166 11.84 -0.03 4.16
N ASN A 167 10.88 0.44 4.96
CA ASN A 167 9.69 1.11 4.46
C ASN A 167 10.01 2.42 3.73
N LEU A 168 11.01 3.21 4.18
CA LEU A 168 11.41 4.43 3.48
C LEU A 168 11.90 4.11 2.06
N VAL A 169 12.74 3.08 1.89
CA VAL A 169 13.21 2.64 0.56
C VAL A 169 12.06 2.12 -0.29
N SER A 170 11.20 1.28 0.30
CA SER A 170 10.01 0.72 -0.32
C SER A 170 9.07 1.80 -0.83
N TYR A 171 8.66 2.75 0.02
CA TYR A 171 7.74 3.83 -0.31
C TYR A 171 8.37 4.89 -1.23
N SER A 172 9.67 5.15 -1.13
CA SER A 172 10.36 6.03 -2.10
C SER A 172 10.31 5.45 -3.51
N GLY A 173 10.56 4.14 -3.65
CA GLY A 173 10.43 3.49 -4.95
C GLY A 173 8.98 3.39 -5.43
N LEU A 174 8.03 3.15 -4.52
CA LEU A 174 6.60 3.15 -4.86
C LEU A 174 6.13 4.52 -5.36
N PHE A 175 6.61 5.60 -4.75
CA PHE A 175 6.36 6.96 -5.21
C PHE A 175 6.94 7.22 -6.60
N LEU A 176 8.15 6.73 -6.89
CA LEU A 176 8.73 6.83 -8.24
C LEU A 176 7.95 6.00 -9.27
N ILE A 177 7.49 4.79 -8.92
CA ILE A 177 6.63 3.96 -9.78
C ILE A 177 5.33 4.70 -10.08
N PHE A 178 4.73 5.32 -9.06
CA PHE A 178 3.52 6.12 -9.22
C PHE A 178 3.74 7.30 -10.18
N ILE A 179 4.80 8.09 -10.00
CA ILE A 179 5.16 9.18 -10.92
C ILE A 179 5.43 8.66 -12.33
N PHE A 180 6.12 7.53 -12.48
CA PHE A 180 6.46 7.01 -13.81
C PHE A 180 5.21 6.51 -14.56
N MET A 181 4.34 5.78 -13.88
CA MET A 181 3.15 5.18 -14.49
C MET A 181 2.03 6.19 -14.72
N TRP A 182 1.90 7.21 -13.87
CA TRP A 182 0.79 8.17 -13.89
C TRP A 182 1.20 9.65 -14.05
N GLY A 183 2.50 9.94 -14.16
CA GLY A 183 3.01 11.31 -14.31
C GLY A 183 2.49 12.04 -15.55
N ASN A 184 2.06 11.32 -16.58
CA ASN A 184 1.44 11.91 -17.76
C ASN A 184 -0.01 12.34 -17.51
N GLU A 185 -0.76 11.66 -16.64
CA GLU A 185 -2.11 12.06 -16.26
C GLU A 185 -2.10 13.25 -15.28
N LEU A 186 -1.04 13.37 -14.47
CA LEU A 186 -0.83 14.51 -13.56
C LEU A 186 -0.46 15.83 -14.28
N ARG A 187 -0.21 15.78 -15.60
CA ARG A 187 0.15 16.95 -16.44
C ARG A 187 -1.02 17.50 -17.26
N MET A 188 -2.19 16.87 -17.21
CA MET A 188 -3.43 17.33 -17.84
C MET A 188 -4.28 18.10 -16.83
#